data_AF-A0A8S2UQX7-F1
#
_entry.id   AF-A0A8S2UQX7-F1
#
_cell.length_a   1.000
_cell.length_b   1.000
_cell.length_c   1.000
_cell.angle_alpha   90.00
_cell.angle_beta   90.00
_cell.angle_gamma   90.00
#
_symmetry.space_group_name_H-M   'P 1'
#
loop_
_entity.id
_entity.type
_entity.pdbx_description
1 polymer ?
#
loop_
_entity_poly.entity_id
_entity_poly.type
_entity_poly.pdbx_seq_one_letter_code
_entity_poly.pdbx_strand_id
1 'polypeptide(L)' 'FYAFRWLTLLLSQEFHLPDVLRIWDSLFVDHEKYLDFLLYICCAMVILQRDQLLNGSQAQNIKLLQVCL' A
#
# COMPACT_ATOMS: atom_id res chain seq x y z
N PHE A 1 -3.07 -7.29 10.61
CA PHE A 1 -2.15 -6.14 10.43
C PHE A 1 -1.68 -6.08 8.98
N TYR A 2 -2.46 -5.49 8.07
CA TYR A 2 -2.09 -5.35 6.65
C TYR A 2 -1.11 -4.17 6.45
N ALA A 3 -1.39 -3.01 7.06
CA ALA A 3 -0.57 -1.80 6.94
C ALA A 3 0.86 -1.96 7.49
N PHE A 4 1.05 -2.74 8.56
CA PHE A 4 2.39 -3.03 9.10
C PHE A 4 3.27 -3.74 8.06
N ARG A 5 2.71 -4.74 7.36
CA ARG A 5 3.41 -5.46 6.29
C ARG A 5 3.79 -4.54 5.15
N TRP A 6 2.87 -3.67 4.72
CA TRP A 6 3.11 -2.69 3.65
C TRP A 6 4.27 -1.75 3.96
N LEU A 7 4.33 -1.24 5.19
CA LEU A 7 5.39 -0.33 5.64
C LEU A 7 6.74 -1.04 5.81
N THR A 8 6.77 -2.20 6.49
CA THR A 8 8.02 -2.94 6.75
C THR A 8 8.63 -3.51 5.47
N LEU A 9 7.81 -3.85 4.49
CA LEU A 9 8.27 -4.43 3.22
C LEU A 9 8.32 -3.42 2.07
N LEU A 10 8.08 -2.13 2.33
CA LEU A 10 8.09 -1.06 1.32
C LEU A 10 7.27 -1.43 0.07
N LEU A 11 6.10 -2.05 0.27
CA LEU A 11 5.18 -2.51 -0.78
C LEU A 11 5.74 -3.58 -1.75
N SER A 12 6.92 -4.16 -1.48
CA SER A 12 7.56 -5.14 -2.37
C SER A 12 6.75 -6.43 -2.62
N GLN A 13 5.80 -6.76 -1.75
CA GLN A 13 4.92 -7.92 -1.90
C GLN A 13 3.61 -7.62 -2.62
N GLU A 14 3.28 -6.34 -2.81
CA GLU A 14 2.02 -5.89 -3.41
C GLU A 14 2.19 -5.50 -4.88
N PHE A 15 3.42 -5.38 -5.39
CA PHE A 15 3.64 -4.97 -6.77
C PHE A 15 4.68 -5.87 -7.41
N HIS A 16 4.61 -6.00 -8.73
CA HIS A 16 5.66 -6.65 -9.49
C HIS A 16 6.97 -5.87 -9.34
N LEU A 17 8.10 -6.58 -9.31
CA LEU A 17 9.44 -5.99 -9.14
C LEU A 17 9.69 -4.69 -9.95
N PRO A 18 9.39 -4.61 -11.26
CA PRO A 18 9.60 -3.36 -12.02
C PRO A 18 8.78 -2.18 -11.50
N ASP A 19 7.56 -2.40 -11.02
CA ASP A 19 6.69 -1.34 -10.48
C ASP A 19 7.14 -0.90 -9.09
N VAL A 20 7.53 -1.87 -8.25
CA VAL A 20 8.17 -1.61 -6.94
C VAL A 20 9.42 -0.74 -7.13
N LEU A 21 10.29 -1.10 -8.08
CA LEU A 21 11.51 -0.34 -8.34
C LEU A 21 11.23 1.11 -8.75
N ARG A 22 10.20 1.34 -9.59
CA ARG A 22 9.80 2.71 -9.96
C ARG A 22 9.26 3.50 -8.77
N ILE A 23 8.49 2.86 -7.89
CA ILE A 23 8.03 3.49 -6.64
C ILE A 23 9.23 3.83 -5.78
N TRP A 24 10.18 2.91 -5.62
CA TRP A 24 11.38 3.09 -4.83
C TRP A 24 12.29 4.20 -5.39
N ASP A 25 12.43 4.30 -6.71
CA ASP A 25 13.15 5.41 -7.35
C ASP A 25 12.61 6.77 -6.89
N SER A 26 11.28 6.90 -6.77
CA SER A 26 10.63 8.12 -6.27
C SER A 26 10.71 8.25 -4.75
N LEU A 27 10.63 7.12 -4.03
CA LEU A 27 10.62 7.04 -2.57
C LEU A 27 11.97 7.48 -1.97
N PHE A 28 13.07 7.12 -2.62
CA PHE A 28 14.42 7.41 -2.15
C PHE A 28 14.99 8.74 -2.67
N VAL A 29 14.23 9.54 -3.42
CA VAL A 29 14.66 10.90 -3.82
C VAL A 29 14.77 11.83 -2.61
N ASP A 30 13.86 11.69 -1.64
CA ASP A 30 13.83 12.48 -0.41
C ASP A 30 13.93 11.56 0.81
N HIS A 31 15.17 11.38 1.29
CA HIS A 31 15.49 10.49 2.42
C HIS A 31 14.85 10.91 3.76
N GLU A 32 14.37 12.14 3.90
CA GLU A 32 13.66 12.56 5.12
C GLU A 32 12.15 12.29 5.02
N LYS A 33 11.58 12.35 3.81
CA LYS A 33 10.13 12.26 3.58
C LYS A 33 9.65 10.94 2.97
N TYR A 34 10.53 9.97 2.78
CA TYR A 34 10.18 8.68 2.17
C TYR A 34 9.01 7.99 2.88
N LEU A 35 8.92 8.11 4.21
CA LEU A 35 7.88 7.50 5.03
C LEU A 35 6.52 8.19 4.82
N ASP A 36 6.51 9.53 4.70
CA ASP A 36 5.31 10.29 4.37
C ASP A 36 4.80 9.93 2.97
N PHE A 37 5.70 9.83 1.99
CA PHE A 37 5.35 9.42 0.63
C PHE A 37 4.80 8.00 0.58
N LEU A 38 5.40 7.08 1.34
CA LEU A 38 4.89 5.71 1.49
C LEU A 38 3.49 5.67 2.10
N LEU A 39 3.21 6.52 3.10
CA LEU A 39 1.90 6.64 3.71
C LEU A 39 0.86 7.19 2.73
N TYR A 40 1.22 8.16 1.89
CA TYR A 40 0.33 8.65 0.83
C TYR A 40 -0.02 7.55 -0.17
N ILE A 41 0.95 6.73 -0.59
CA ILE A 41 0.70 5.57 -1.45
C ILE A 41 -0.24 4.59 -0.74
N CYS A 42 0.03 4.24 0.52
CA CYS A 42 -0.83 3.34 1.31
C CYS A 42 -2.27 3.85 1.41
N CYS A 43 -2.46 5.15 1.67
CA CYS A 43 -3.78 5.78 1.68
C CYS A 43 -4.45 5.72 0.31
N ALA A 44 -3.71 6.01 -0.77
CA ALA A 44 -4.23 5.94 -2.13
C ALA A 44 -4.72 4.53 -2.49
N MET A 45 -3.97 3.49 -2.10
CA MET A 45 -4.39 2.10 -2.29
C MET A 45 -5.75 1.86 -1.63
N VAL A 46 -5.89 2.18 -0.34
CA VAL A 46 -7.16 2.00 0.41
C VAL A 46 -8.32 2.78 -0.24
N ILE A 47 -8.06 4.00 -0.71
CA ILE A 47 -9.08 4.81 -1.40
C ILE A 47 -9.52 4.16 -2.71
N LEU A 48 -8.63 3.52 -3.46
CA LEU A 48 -9.00 2.79 -4.69
C LEU A 48 -9.96 1.63 -4.40
N GLN A 49 -9.89 1.00 -3.23
CA GLN A 49 -10.83 -0.04 -2.82
C GLN A 49 -12.02 0.49 -2.00
N ARG A 50 -12.18 1.82 -1.86
CA ARG A 50 -13.21 2.46 -1.01
C ARG A 50 -14.60 1.87 -1.23
N ASP A 51 -15.04 1.72 -2.47
CA ASP A 51 -16.42 1.29 -2.75
C ASP A 51 -16.65 -0.18 -2.33
N GLN A 52 -15.61 -1.03 -2.41
CA GLN A 52 -15.67 -2.40 -1.91
C GLN A 52 -15.62 -2.44 -0.38
N LEU A 53 -14.81 -1.56 0.23
CA LEU A 53 -14.66 -1.44 1.68
C LEU A 53 -15.95 -0.94 2.35
N LEU A 54 -16.65 0.02 1.74
CA LEU A 54 -17.90 0.58 2.27
C LEU A 54 -19.07 -0.40 2.15
N ASN A 55 -19.06 -1.27 1.14
CA ASN A 55 -20.11 -2.27 0.92
C ASN A 55 -19.79 -3.63 1.57
N GLY A 56 -18.54 -3.85 2.00
CA GLY A 56 -18.06 -5.10 2.58
C GLY A 56 -18.19 -5.15 4.10
N SER A 57 -18.33 -6.38 4.63
CA SER A 57 -18.20 -6.64 6.07
C SER A 57 -16.74 -6.49 6.52
N GLN A 58 -16.52 -6.26 7.82
CA GLN A 58 -15.18 -6.13 8.39
C GLN A 58 -14.23 -7.30 8.04
N ALA A 59 -14.75 -8.53 8.02
CA ALA A 59 -13.97 -9.72 7.64
C ALA A 59 -13.59 -9.73 6.15
N GLN A 60 -14.50 -9.29 5.28
CA GLN A 60 -14.23 -9.13 3.84
C GLN A 60 -13.20 -8.02 3.59
N ASN A 61 -13.30 -6.90 4.31
CA ASN A 61 -12.39 -5.77 4.18
C ASN A 61 -10.96 -6.13 4.60
N ILE A 62 -10.79 -6.89 5.69
CA ILE A 62 -9.47 -7.37 6.10
C ILE A 62 -8.87 -8.32 5.07
N LYS A 63 -9.67 -9.25 4.52
CA LYS A 63 -9.21 -10.15 3.44
C LYS A 63 -8.84 -9.37 2.18
N LEU A 64 -9.67 -8.41 1.78
CA LEU A 64 -9.46 -7.59 0.60
C LEU A 64 -8.12 -6.85 0.67
N LEU A 65 -7.83 -6.21 1.80
CA LEU A 65 -6.59 -5.48 2.05
C LEU A 65 -5.37 -6.38 2.27
N GLN A 66 -5.57 -7.68 2.54
CA GLN A 66 -4.48 -8.65 2.69
C GLN A 66 -4.08 -9.33 1.38
N VAL A 67 -4.99 -9.39 0.41
CA VAL A 67 -4.83 -10.15 -0.83
C VAL A 67 -4.54 -9.23 -2.03
N CYS A 68 -4.82 -7.93 -1.95
CA CYS A 68 -4.92 -7.08 -3.14
C CYS A 68 -3.87 -5.95 -3.18
N LEU A 69 -2.79 -6.21 -3.93
CA LEU A 69 -2.37 -5.48 -5.13
C LEU A 69 -1.51 -6.41 -6.01
#